data_AF-A0A968W3P6-F1
#
_entry.id   AF-A0A968W3P6-F1
#
_cell.length_a   1.000
_cell.length_b   1.000
_cell.length_c   1.000
_cell.angle_alpha   90.00
_cell.angle_beta   90.00
_cell.angle_gamma   90.00
#
_symmetry.space_group_name_H-M   'P 1'
#
loop_
_entity.id
_entity.type
_entity.pdbx_description
1 polymer ?
#
loop_
_entity_poly.entity_id
_entity_poly.type
_entity_poly.pdbx_seq_one_letter_code
_entity_poly.pdbx_strand_id
1 'polypeptide(L)' 'MEEQKINCAQACVNGCVLGDKCPNIEYRDQASQFIQDTSLEKMLEIAEIARMKKLSEPPKWVIPDEM' A
#
# COMPACT_ATOMS: atom_id res chain seq x y z
N MET A 1 -14.29 7.16 19.12
CA MET A 1 -14.38 7.58 17.71
C MET A 1 -14.75 6.34 16.93
N GLU A 2 -15.83 6.36 16.15
CA GLU A 2 -16.15 5.24 15.27
C GLU A 2 -15.00 5.09 14.27
N GLU A 3 -14.21 4.03 14.42
CA GLU A 3 -13.24 3.61 13.40
C GLU A 3 -14.03 3.33 12.13
N GLN A 4 -13.96 4.24 11.17
CA GLN A 4 -14.53 4.02 9.85
C GLN A 4 -13.83 2.78 9.28
N LYS A 5 -14.55 1.64 9.25
CA LYS A 5 -14.14 0.41 8.57
C LYS A 5 -14.06 0.68 7.07
N ILE A 6 -13.00 1.34 6.63
CA ILE A 6 -12.71 1.59 5.24
C ILE A 6 -11.58 0.66 4.80
N ASN A 7 -11.83 -0.11 3.74
CA ASN A 7 -10.77 -0.85 3.09
C ASN A 7 -9.92 0.13 2.27
N CYS A 8 -8.87 0.67 2.91
CA CYS A 8 -7.98 1.65 2.29
C CYS A 8 -7.33 1.11 1.01
N ALA A 9 -7.09 -0.20 0.90
CA ALA A 9 -6.50 -0.81 -0.29
C ALA A 9 -7.41 -0.75 -1.53
N GLN A 10 -8.74 -0.70 -1.33
CA GLN A 10 -9.71 -0.56 -2.41
C GLN A 10 -10.13 0.90 -2.60
N ALA A 11 -10.48 1.59 -1.51
CA ALA A 11 -11.08 2.92 -1.57
C ALA A 11 -10.06 4.01 -1.91
N CYS A 12 -8.80 3.88 -1.48
CA CYS A 12 -7.78 4.92 -1.63
C CYS A 12 -6.83 4.70 -2.82
N VAL A 13 -7.13 3.76 -3.73
CA VAL A 13 -6.23 3.40 -4.85
C VAL A 13 -5.89 4.59 -5.76
N ASN A 14 -6.80 5.55 -5.90
CA ASN A 14 -6.63 6.77 -6.70
C ASN A 14 -6.41 8.04 -5.84
N GLY A 15 -6.09 7.87 -4.56
CA GLY A 15 -5.97 8.97 -3.60
C GLY A 15 -6.91 8.81 -2.41
N CYS A 16 -6.58 9.48 -1.31
CA CYS A 16 -7.33 9.34 -0.06
C CYS A 16 -8.74 9.93 -0.16
N VAL A 17 -9.77 9.11 0.07
CA VAL A 17 -11.18 9.54 0.04
C VAL A 17 -11.64 10.23 1.33
N LEU A 18 -10.89 10.09 2.42
CA LEU A 18 -11.22 10.65 3.74
C LEU A 18 -10.47 11.95 4.06
N GLY A 19 -9.54 12.37 3.20
CA GLY A 19 -8.70 13.55 3.43
C GLY A 19 -7.96 13.48 4.76
N ASP A 20 -8.13 14.49 5.61
CA ASP A 20 -7.48 14.61 6.92
C ASP A 20 -7.96 13.57 7.95
N LYS A 21 -9.03 12.83 7.66
CA LYS A 21 -9.53 11.72 8.51
C LYS A 21 -8.92 10.37 8.13
N CYS A 22 -7.86 10.36 7.33
CA CYS A 22 -7.15 9.14 6.98
C CYS A 22 -6.66 8.43 8.26
N PRO A 23 -7.00 7.14 8.49
CA PRO A 23 -6.53 6.40 9.65
C PRO A 23 -4.99 6.24 9.67
N ASN A 24 -4.33 6.40 8.52
CA ASN A 24 -2.89 6.28 8.35
C ASN A 24 -2.18 7.64 8.25
N ILE A 25 -2.81 8.73 8.69
CA ILE A 25 -2.28 10.10 8.50
C ILE A 25 -0.92 10.31 9.18
N GLU A 26 -0.66 9.62 10.29
CA GLU A 26 0.62 9.68 11.02
C GLU A 26 1.82 9.25 10.18
N TYR A 27 1.61 8.39 9.18
CA TYR A 27 2.68 7.89 8.31
C TYR A 27 2.93 8.78 7.09
N ARG A 28 2.12 9.82 6.87
CA ARG A 28 2.22 10.69 5.69
C ARG A 28 3.61 11.31 5.54
N ASP A 29 4.14 11.83 6.64
CA ASP A 29 5.40 12.57 6.62
C ASP A 29 6.58 11.59 6.42
N GLN A 30 6.54 10.42 7.05
CA GLN A 30 7.53 9.35 6.82
C GLN A 30 7.49 8.83 5.38
N ALA A 31 6.31 8.62 4.80
CA ALA A 31 6.16 8.20 3.41
C ALA A 31 6.70 9.27 2.44
N SER A 32 6.44 10.54 2.73
CA SER A 32 6.94 11.67 1.94
C SER A 32 8.47 11.76 2.00
N GLN A 33 9.06 11.54 3.19
CA GLN A 33 10.51 11.50 3.37
C GLN A 33 11.13 10.32 2.62
N PHE A 34 10.54 9.13 2.71
CA PHE A 34 11.00 7.95 1.98
C PHE A 34 11.07 8.20 0.47
N ILE A 35 10.02 8.81 -0.11
CA ILE A 35 9.99 9.10 -1.56
C ILE A 35 11.06 10.12 -1.95
N GLN A 36 11.32 11.12 -1.09
CA GLN A 36 12.34 12.14 -1.35
C GLN A 36 13.76 11.60 -1.23
N ASP A 37 14.01 10.76 -0.24
CA ASP A 37 15.37 10.26 0.06
C ASP A 37 15.74 9.02 -0.76
N THR A 38 14.76 8.29 -1.28
CA THR A 38 15.00 7.07 -2.05
C THR A 38 15.18 7.41 -3.52
N SER A 39 16.35 7.08 -4.09
CA SER A 39 16.57 7.26 -5.52
C SER A 39 15.68 6.34 -6.35
N LEU A 40 15.40 6.73 -7.59
CA LEU A 40 14.62 5.91 -8.52
C LEU A 40 15.25 4.52 -8.70
N GLU A 41 16.56 4.43 -8.83
CA GLU A 41 17.28 3.15 -8.95
C GLU A 41 17.05 2.26 -7.73
N LYS A 42 17.07 2.84 -6.53
CA LYS A 42 16.81 2.09 -5.29
C LYS A 42 15.35 1.61 -5.22
N MET A 43 14.39 2.42 -5.68
CA MET A 43 12.99 1.99 -5.76
C MET A 43 12.82 0.81 -6.74
N LEU A 44 13.50 0.84 -7.88
CA LEU A 44 13.46 -0.25 -8.86
C LEU A 44 14.08 -1.54 -8.31
N GLU A 45 15.17 -1.44 -7.56
CA GLU A 45 15.77 -2.58 -6.85
C GLU A 45 14.79 -3.21 -5.85
N ILE A 46 14.14 -2.39 -5.03
CA ILE A 46 13.14 -2.85 -4.05
C ILE A 46 11.98 -3.56 -4.77
N ALA A 47 11.51 -3.02 -5.89
CA ALA A 47 10.45 -3.61 -6.68
C ALA A 47 10.83 -4.99 -7.26
N GLU A 48 12.06 -5.15 -7.76
CA GLU A 48 12.52 -6.43 -8.29
C GLU A 48 12.68 -7.48 -7.19
N ILE A 49 13.20 -7.10 -6.01
CA ILE A 49 13.27 -7.99 -4.85
C ILE A 49 11.87 -8.47 -4.45
N ALA A 50 10.89 -7.55 -4.40
CA ALA A 50 9.51 -7.89 -4.09
C ALA A 50 8.89 -8.82 -5.14
N ARG A 51 9.16 -8.58 -6.43
CA ARG A 51 8.72 -9.45 -7.52
C ARG A 51 9.30 -10.86 -7.41
N MET A 52 10.59 -10.98 -7.14
CA MET A 52 11.26 -12.27 -6.96
C MET A 52 10.69 -13.03 -5.76
N LYS A 53 10.44 -12.35 -4.63
CA LYS A 53 9.77 -12.95 -3.46
C LYS A 53 8.39 -13.49 -3.84
N LYS A 54 7.57 -12.69 -4.52
CA LYS A 54 6.23 -13.09 -4.97
C LYS A 54 6.24 -14.30 -5.91
N LEU A 55 7.26 -14.42 -6.76
CA LEU A 55 7.44 -15.59 -7.65
C LEU A 55 7.83 -16.86 -6.89
N SER A 56 8.56 -16.71 -5.77
CA SER A 56 8.97 -17.83 -4.93
C SER A 56 7.90 -18.27 -3.92
N GLU A 57 6.95 -17.38 -3.60
CA GLU A 57 5.85 -17.69 -2.68
C GLU A 57 4.83 -18.65 -3.34
N PRO A 58 4.24 -19.58 -2.57
CA PRO A 58 3.18 -20.44 -3.09
C PRO A 58 1.97 -19.58 -3.52
N PRO A 59 1.24 -20.00 -4.57
CA PRO A 59 0.11 -19.24 -5.08
C PRO A 59 -0.97 -19.10 -3.98
N LYS A 60 -1.38 -17.85 -3.71
CA LYS A 60 -2.56 -17.56 -2.89
C LYS A 60 -3.80 -17.66 -3.76
N TRP A 61 -4.58 -18.72 -3.54
CA TRP A 61 -5.90 -18.88 -4.14
C TRP A 61 -6.88 -17.95 -3.43
N VAL A 62 -7.34 -16.91 -4.12
CA VAL A 62 -8.46 -16.08 -3.65
C VAL A 62 -9.72 -16.68 -4.26
N ILE A 63 -10.53 -17.33 -3.43
CA ILE A 63 -11.88 -17.73 -3.81
C ILE A 63 -12.74 -16.48 -3.59
N PRO A 64 -13.35 -15.90 -4.65
CA PRO A 64 -14.23 -14.75 -4.46
C PRO A 64 -15.35 -15.14 -3.50
N ASP A 65 -15.58 -14.33 -2.47
CA ASP A 65 -16.81 -14.41 -1.69
C ASP A 65 -17.98 -14.18 -2.66
N GLU A 66 -18.90 -15.15 -2.66
CA GLU A 66 -20.18 -15.32 -3.36
C GLU A 66 -20.64 -14.19 -4.33
N MET A 67 -21.01 -14.59 -5.55
CA MET A 67 -21.56 -13.76 -6.63
C MET A 67 -22.74 -12.85 -6.23
#